data_AF-A0A7J4JTK4-F1
#
_entry.id   AF-A0A7J4JTK4-F1
#
_cell.length_a   1.000
_cell.length_b   1.000
_cell.length_c   1.000
_cell.angle_alpha   90.00
_cell.angle_beta   90.00
_cell.angle_gamma   90.00
#
_symmetry.space_group_name_H-M   'P 1'
#
loop_
_entity.id
_entity.type
_entity.pdbx_description
1 polymer ?
#
loop_
_entity_poly.entity_id
_entity_poly.type
_entity_poly.pdbx_seq_one_letter_code
_entity_poly.pdbx_strand_id
1 'polypeptide(L)'
;MDGSIAPLLSDKPSEESEIKPLYDEVVSEYRRLYETAWKKNCCLCGVIKDSRSKRFIEIVQKHSQNEAGFAHTTDTNFLFFMLEAGERTCAFSYASTPQKHQILKDLGQWAEKILAFYVKPVKDDRPLRVEFLSGQKTFGQIASFVHSLSSLHKAYAYPAVLIEADLRAALAGDEFERAYGSLFSRLGAGSSVMRLRRNIRPFR
;
A
#
# COMPACT_ATOMS: atom_id res chain seq x y z
N MET A 1 3.39 -3.88 7.54
CA MET A 1 4.11 -2.97 6.62
C MET A 1 3.31 -1.69 6.53
N ASP A 2 4.00 -0.55 6.47
CA ASP A 2 3.37 0.70 6.03
C ASP A 2 3.24 0.62 4.51
N GLY A 3 2.01 0.57 3.99
CA GLY A 3 1.75 0.40 2.56
C GLY A 3 1.42 -1.04 2.12
N SER A 4 1.45 -1.25 0.80
CA SER A 4 1.05 -2.51 0.15
C SER A 4 2.03 -3.65 0.44
N ILE A 5 1.49 -4.87 0.50
CA ILE A 5 2.33 -6.07 0.55
C ILE A 5 2.74 -6.55 -0.84
N ALA A 6 2.34 -5.86 -1.92
CA ALA A 6 2.78 -6.10 -3.29
C ALA A 6 3.59 -4.89 -3.81
N PRO A 7 4.44 -5.07 -4.84
CA PRO A 7 5.10 -3.95 -5.50
C PRO A 7 4.09 -2.93 -6.05
N LEU A 8 4.48 -1.66 -6.14
CA LEU A 8 3.61 -0.64 -6.74
C LEU A 8 3.68 -0.72 -8.26
N LEU A 9 2.56 -0.38 -8.90
CA LEU A 9 2.50 -0.34 -10.36
C LEU A 9 3.47 0.69 -10.96
N SER A 10 3.69 1.79 -10.26
CA SER A 10 4.65 2.84 -10.64
C SER A 10 6.09 2.35 -10.72
N ASP A 11 6.41 1.28 -10.01
CA ASP A 11 7.78 0.80 -9.84
C ASP A 11 8.13 -0.25 -10.89
N LYS A 12 7.13 -0.73 -11.66
CA LYS A 12 7.34 -1.70 -12.73
C LYS A 12 7.82 -0.99 -14.01
N PRO A 13 9.06 -1.22 -14.45
CA PRO A 13 9.54 -0.68 -15.71
C PRO A 13 8.93 -1.43 -16.90
N SER A 14 9.11 -0.90 -18.11
CA SER A 14 8.81 -1.63 -19.33
C SER A 14 9.67 -2.90 -19.44
N GLU A 15 9.17 -3.92 -20.14
CA GLU A 15 9.89 -5.19 -20.30
C GLU A 15 11.23 -5.02 -21.02
N GLU A 16 11.37 -4.00 -21.87
CA GLU A 16 12.59 -3.65 -22.61
C GLU A 16 13.53 -2.71 -21.83
N SER A 17 13.19 -2.36 -20.59
CA SER A 17 13.96 -1.40 -19.81
C SER A 17 15.26 -2.00 -19.27
N GLU A 18 16.36 -1.25 -19.34
CA GLU A 18 17.64 -1.64 -18.75
C GLU A 18 17.59 -1.85 -17.22
N ILE A 19 16.63 -1.22 -16.53
CA ILE A 19 16.43 -1.39 -15.08
C ILE A 19 15.51 -2.56 -14.72
N LYS A 20 15.01 -3.31 -15.72
CA LYS A 20 14.17 -4.49 -15.49
C LYS A 20 14.82 -5.53 -14.55
N PRO A 21 16.13 -5.83 -14.63
CA PRO A 21 16.76 -6.76 -13.70
C PRO A 21 16.65 -6.30 -12.23
N LEU A 22 16.74 -5.00 -11.96
CA LEU A 22 16.58 -4.46 -10.60
C LEU A 22 15.15 -4.64 -10.08
N TYR A 23 14.14 -4.49 -10.95
CA TYR A 23 12.76 -4.79 -10.59
C TYR A 23 12.58 -6.29 -10.29
N ASP A 24 13.23 -7.18 -11.03
CA ASP A 24 13.17 -8.62 -10.76
C ASP A 24 13.81 -9.00 -9.43
N GLU A 25 14.87 -8.31 -9.01
CA GLU A 25 15.43 -8.42 -7.66
C GLU A 25 14.40 -8.00 -6.59
N VAL A 26 13.71 -6.88 -6.78
CA VAL A 26 12.63 -6.44 -5.86
C VAL A 26 11.53 -7.49 -5.76
N VAL A 27 11.08 -8.02 -6.90
CA VAL A 27 10.08 -9.11 -6.93
C VAL A 27 10.57 -10.34 -6.18
N SER A 28 11.85 -10.71 -6.35
CA SER A 28 12.48 -11.82 -5.63
C SER A 28 12.46 -11.59 -4.12
N GLU A 29 12.80 -10.39 -3.65
CA GLU A 29 12.76 -10.04 -2.22
C GLU A 29 11.34 -10.06 -1.64
N TYR A 30 10.32 -9.63 -2.40
CA TYR A 30 8.92 -9.81 -2.00
C TYR A 30 8.56 -11.29 -1.85
N ARG A 31 8.92 -12.15 -2.81
CA ARG A 31 8.68 -13.60 -2.71
C ARG A 31 9.39 -14.20 -1.50
N ARG A 32 10.63 -13.79 -1.23
CA ARG A 32 11.41 -14.21 -0.06
C ARG A 32 10.76 -13.76 1.24
N LEU A 33 10.23 -12.55 1.30
CA LEU A 33 9.45 -12.04 2.45
C LEU A 33 8.23 -12.92 2.70
N TYR A 34 7.46 -13.27 1.66
CA TYR A 34 6.29 -14.13 1.78
C TYR A 34 6.66 -15.54 2.26
N GLU A 35 7.69 -16.14 1.67
CA GLU A 35 8.19 -17.45 2.07
C GLU A 35 8.65 -17.45 3.52
N THR A 36 9.38 -16.42 3.93
CA THR A 36 9.88 -16.29 5.30
C THR A 36 8.72 -16.14 6.29
N ALA A 37 7.78 -15.25 5.99
CA ALA A 37 6.58 -15.07 6.80
C ALA A 37 5.79 -16.38 6.93
N TRP A 38 5.61 -17.09 5.81
CA TRP A 38 4.91 -18.38 5.77
C TRP A 38 5.60 -19.46 6.60
N LYS A 39 6.92 -19.65 6.41
CA LYS A 39 7.73 -20.65 7.13
C LYS A 39 7.79 -20.36 8.63
N LYS A 40 7.73 -19.09 9.03
CA LYS A 40 7.80 -18.65 10.43
C LYS A 40 6.44 -18.50 11.11
N ASN A 41 5.36 -18.90 10.45
CA ASN A 41 3.99 -18.72 10.94
C ASN A 41 3.67 -17.26 11.32
N CYS A 42 4.22 -16.32 10.56
CA CYS A 42 4.09 -14.88 10.75
C CYS A 42 3.03 -14.32 9.79
N CYS A 43 2.07 -13.57 10.34
CA CYS A 43 1.05 -12.93 9.54
C CYS A 43 1.63 -11.69 8.85
N LEU A 44 1.78 -11.74 7.53
CA LEU A 44 2.16 -10.58 6.74
C LEU A 44 0.93 -9.73 6.42
N CYS A 45 0.93 -8.49 6.88
CA CYS A 45 -0.10 -7.49 6.58
C CYS A 45 0.51 -6.13 6.22
N GLY A 46 -0.15 -5.45 5.29
CA GLY A 46 0.12 -4.08 4.86
C GLY A 46 -1.09 -3.22 5.15
N VAL A 47 -0.88 -2.02 5.68
CA VAL A 47 -1.95 -1.08 6.02
C VAL A 47 -1.76 0.17 5.17
N ILE A 48 -2.83 0.58 4.48
CA ILE A 48 -2.80 1.68 3.52
C ILE A 48 -3.86 2.70 3.93
N LYS A 49 -3.40 3.89 4.33
CA LYS A 49 -4.24 5.04 4.70
C LYS A 49 -4.89 5.73 3.49
N ASP A 50 -4.15 5.88 2.39
CA ASP A 50 -4.60 6.56 1.18
C ASP A 50 -4.76 5.62 -0.01
N SER A 51 -5.77 4.74 0.04
CA SER A 51 -6.09 3.85 -1.08
C SER A 51 -6.86 4.58 -2.18
N ARG A 52 -6.39 4.47 -3.42
CA ARG A 52 -7.11 4.90 -4.63
C ARG A 52 -7.80 3.75 -5.37
N SER A 53 -7.88 2.57 -4.74
CA SER A 53 -8.47 1.39 -5.37
C SER A 53 -9.98 1.52 -5.58
N LYS A 54 -10.50 0.79 -6.58
CA LYS A 54 -11.92 0.62 -6.89
C LYS A 54 -12.36 -0.85 -6.80
N ARG A 55 -11.51 -1.72 -6.24
CA ARG A 55 -11.69 -3.17 -6.30
C ARG A 55 -12.96 -3.62 -5.56
N PHE A 56 -13.26 -3.00 -4.42
CA PHE A 56 -14.48 -3.33 -3.68
C PHE A 56 -15.73 -2.88 -4.45
N ILE A 57 -15.70 -1.67 -5.00
CA ILE A 57 -16.80 -1.16 -5.83
C ILE A 57 -17.03 -2.05 -7.06
N GLU A 58 -15.97 -2.51 -7.74
CA GLU A 58 -16.10 -3.46 -8.86
C GLU A 58 -16.81 -4.76 -8.45
N ILE A 59 -16.66 -5.21 -7.20
CA ILE A 59 -17.33 -6.39 -6.66
C ILE A 59 -18.81 -6.07 -6.41
N VAL A 60 -19.11 -4.94 -5.77
CA VAL A 60 -20.48 -4.50 -5.50
C VAL A 60 -21.25 -4.24 -6.81
N GLN A 61 -20.62 -3.58 -7.79
CA GLN A 61 -21.20 -3.27 -9.09
C GLN A 61 -21.70 -4.52 -9.83
N LYS A 62 -20.95 -5.62 -9.75
CA LYS A 62 -21.35 -6.91 -10.35
C LYS A 62 -22.64 -7.49 -9.74
N HIS A 63 -23.04 -7.02 -8.57
CA HIS A 63 -24.21 -7.51 -7.84
C HIS A 63 -25.30 -6.45 -7.66
N SER A 64 -25.03 -5.19 -8.03
CA SER A 64 -26.00 -4.09 -8.04
C SER A 64 -26.55 -3.84 -9.45
N GLN A 65 -27.78 -3.33 -9.57
CA GLN A 65 -28.37 -2.94 -10.84
C GLN A 65 -27.73 -1.65 -11.41
N ASN A 66 -26.51 -1.74 -11.95
CA ASN A 66 -25.81 -0.70 -12.73
C ASN A 66 -26.03 0.75 -12.27
N GLU A 67 -25.73 1.05 -11.00
CA GLU A 67 -25.77 2.45 -10.54
C GLU A 67 -24.60 3.25 -11.11
N ALA A 68 -24.91 4.30 -11.87
CA ALA A 68 -23.93 5.16 -12.53
C ALA A 68 -22.96 5.84 -11.54
N GLY A 69 -23.38 6.06 -10.29
CA GLY A 69 -22.57 6.70 -9.25
C GLY A 69 -21.29 5.94 -8.90
N PHE A 70 -21.28 4.61 -9.05
CA PHE A 70 -20.13 3.78 -8.72
C PHE A 70 -18.92 4.01 -9.64
N ALA A 71 -19.12 4.47 -10.88
CA ALA A 71 -18.02 4.70 -11.82
C ALA A 71 -17.04 5.80 -11.35
N HIS A 72 -17.56 6.78 -10.60
CA HIS A 72 -16.83 7.99 -10.24
C HIS A 72 -16.29 8.00 -8.79
N THR A 73 -16.54 6.95 -8.01
CA THR A 73 -16.10 6.86 -6.60
C THR A 73 -14.94 5.88 -6.42
N THR A 74 -14.17 6.06 -5.34
CA THR A 74 -13.15 5.12 -4.85
C THR A 74 -13.71 4.29 -3.70
N ASP A 75 -13.10 3.14 -3.44
CA ASP A 75 -13.51 2.26 -2.34
C ASP A 75 -13.56 3.03 -1.01
N THR A 76 -12.52 3.81 -0.71
CA THR A 76 -12.42 4.58 0.54
C THR A 76 -13.52 5.62 0.69
N ASN A 77 -13.88 6.32 -0.39
CA ASN A 77 -14.94 7.33 -0.35
C ASN A 77 -16.31 6.67 -0.16
N PHE A 78 -16.57 5.58 -0.88
CA PHE A 78 -17.82 4.84 -0.74
C PHE A 78 -17.96 4.25 0.68
N LEU A 79 -16.91 3.59 1.15
CA LEU A 79 -16.90 2.93 2.46
C LEU A 79 -16.87 3.90 3.64
N PHE A 80 -16.40 5.14 3.45
CA PHE A 80 -16.49 6.17 4.47
C PHE A 80 -17.94 6.44 4.87
N PHE A 81 -18.87 6.45 3.93
CA PHE A 81 -20.30 6.64 4.19
C PHE A 81 -21.03 5.34 4.53
N MET A 82 -20.53 4.19 4.06
CA MET A 82 -21.18 2.89 4.28
C MET A 82 -20.87 2.28 5.65
N LEU A 83 -19.62 2.39 6.12
CA LEU A 83 -19.17 1.73 7.35
C LEU A 83 -19.34 2.65 8.56
N GLU A 84 -19.75 2.07 9.68
CA GLU A 84 -19.65 2.68 11.00
C GLU A 84 -18.28 2.42 11.65
N ALA A 85 -17.97 3.16 12.71
CA ALA A 85 -16.72 2.97 13.45
C ALA A 85 -16.69 1.56 14.09
N GLY A 86 -15.59 0.85 13.91
CA GLY A 86 -15.41 -0.55 14.33
C GLY A 86 -15.85 -1.57 13.28
N GLU A 87 -16.50 -1.15 12.19
CA GLU A 87 -16.93 -2.06 11.13
C GLU A 87 -15.83 -2.31 10.08
N ARG A 88 -16.05 -3.37 9.30
CA ARG A 88 -15.17 -3.79 8.22
C ARG A 88 -15.95 -4.45 7.09
N THR A 89 -15.35 -4.49 5.91
CA THR A 89 -15.86 -5.29 4.80
C THR A 89 -15.58 -6.79 5.00
N CYS A 90 -16.06 -7.61 4.06
CA CYS A 90 -15.52 -8.95 3.85
C CYS A 90 -14.08 -8.88 3.29
N ALA A 91 -13.35 -9.99 3.36
CA ALA A 91 -12.10 -10.15 2.63
C ALA A 91 -12.39 -10.49 1.16
N PHE A 92 -11.63 -9.89 0.25
CA PHE A 92 -11.75 -10.09 -1.19
C PHE A 92 -10.37 -10.16 -1.85
N SER A 93 -10.30 -10.73 -3.05
CA SER A 93 -9.05 -10.84 -3.80
C SER A 93 -8.53 -9.47 -4.23
N TYR A 94 -7.22 -9.25 -4.08
CA TYR A 94 -6.54 -8.00 -4.45
C TYR A 94 -6.88 -7.55 -5.88
N ALA A 95 -6.91 -8.49 -6.83
CA ALA A 95 -7.29 -8.26 -8.22
C ALA A 95 -8.40 -9.24 -8.64
N SER A 96 -9.16 -8.86 -9.68
CA SER A 96 -10.17 -9.73 -10.29
C SER A 96 -9.57 -11.00 -10.89
N THR A 97 -8.39 -10.89 -11.50
CA THR A 97 -7.62 -12.02 -12.03
C THR A 97 -6.14 -11.84 -11.65
N PRO A 98 -5.69 -12.36 -10.50
CA PRO A 98 -4.32 -12.18 -10.01
C PRO A 98 -3.24 -12.56 -11.03
N GLN A 99 -3.42 -13.68 -11.74
CA GLN A 99 -2.45 -14.17 -12.74
C GLN A 99 -2.31 -13.29 -13.99
N LYS A 100 -3.30 -12.43 -14.27
CA LYS A 100 -3.26 -11.47 -15.39
C LYS A 100 -2.93 -10.06 -14.93
N HIS A 101 -2.90 -9.82 -13.62
CA HIS A 101 -2.63 -8.49 -13.08
C HIS A 101 -1.16 -8.13 -13.30
N GLN A 102 -0.90 -6.90 -13.74
CA GLN A 102 0.42 -6.46 -14.22
C GLN A 102 1.55 -6.70 -13.21
N ILE A 103 1.26 -6.52 -11.92
CA ILE A 103 2.19 -6.77 -10.81
C ILE A 103 2.06 -8.17 -10.23
N LEU A 104 0.85 -8.58 -9.78
CA LEU A 104 0.69 -9.86 -9.09
C LEU A 104 1.12 -11.08 -9.91
N LYS A 105 1.05 -11.06 -11.24
CA LYS A 105 1.54 -12.15 -12.08
C LYS A 105 3.03 -12.47 -11.80
N ASP A 106 3.81 -11.45 -11.46
CA ASP A 106 5.23 -11.57 -11.15
C ASP A 106 5.44 -12.18 -9.74
N LEU A 107 4.41 -12.33 -8.91
CA LEU A 107 4.52 -12.95 -7.58
C LEU A 107 4.28 -14.47 -7.61
N GLY A 108 3.95 -15.05 -8.77
CA GLY A 108 3.76 -16.48 -8.96
C GLY A 108 2.64 -17.05 -8.08
N GLN A 109 2.91 -18.15 -7.37
CA GLN A 109 1.92 -18.80 -6.50
C GLN A 109 1.35 -17.91 -5.39
N TRP A 110 2.07 -16.84 -5.04
CA TRP A 110 1.65 -15.92 -3.98
C TRP A 110 0.54 -14.97 -4.43
N ALA A 111 0.39 -14.75 -5.75
CA ALA A 111 -0.56 -13.81 -6.33
C ALA A 111 -2.00 -14.03 -5.84
N GLU A 112 -2.44 -15.30 -5.75
CA GLU A 112 -3.80 -15.67 -5.34
C GLU A 112 -4.00 -15.65 -3.83
N LYS A 113 -2.92 -15.66 -3.06
CA LYS A 113 -2.96 -15.62 -1.60
C LYS A 113 -3.11 -14.20 -1.05
N ILE A 114 -2.91 -13.17 -1.88
CA ILE A 114 -3.01 -11.78 -1.47
C ILE A 114 -4.48 -11.36 -1.49
N LEU A 115 -5.02 -11.14 -0.29
CA LEU A 115 -6.37 -10.65 -0.07
C LEU A 115 -6.32 -9.24 0.52
N ALA A 116 -7.44 -8.55 0.39
CA ALA A 116 -7.65 -7.24 0.97
C ALA A 116 -9.01 -7.15 1.67
N PHE A 117 -9.10 -6.27 2.65
CA PHE A 117 -10.36 -5.80 3.23
C PHE A 117 -10.20 -4.34 3.65
N TYR A 118 -11.31 -3.69 3.97
CA TYR A 118 -11.31 -2.38 4.60
C TYR A 118 -11.84 -2.47 6.02
N VAL A 119 -11.28 -1.67 6.93
CA VAL A 119 -11.77 -1.48 8.30
C VAL A 119 -11.90 0.02 8.55
N LYS A 120 -12.94 0.46 9.26
CA LYS A 120 -13.11 1.85 9.68
C LYS A 120 -12.85 1.96 11.19
N PRO A 121 -11.63 2.30 11.63
CA PRO A 121 -11.32 2.26 13.06
C PRO A 121 -12.02 3.34 13.86
N VAL A 122 -12.20 4.53 13.27
CA VAL A 122 -12.84 5.69 13.92
C VAL A 122 -13.84 6.35 12.97
N LYS A 123 -14.75 7.13 13.54
CA LYS A 123 -15.88 7.71 12.81
C LYS A 123 -15.44 8.77 11.80
N ASP A 124 -14.54 9.65 12.23
CA ASP A 124 -14.21 10.90 11.52
C ASP A 124 -12.98 10.77 10.60
N ASP A 125 -12.57 9.53 10.28
CA ASP A 125 -11.47 9.25 9.36
C ASP A 125 -11.88 8.21 8.31
N ARG A 126 -11.10 8.13 7.24
CA ARG A 126 -11.32 7.20 6.13
C ARG A 126 -11.03 5.76 6.58
N PRO A 127 -11.74 4.78 5.98
CA PRO A 127 -11.42 3.37 6.20
C PRO A 127 -10.01 3.03 5.74
N LEU A 128 -9.29 2.27 6.56
CA LEU A 128 -7.99 1.71 6.23
C LEU A 128 -8.16 0.51 5.32
N ARG A 129 -7.41 0.47 4.22
CA ARG A 129 -7.25 -0.75 3.44
C ARG A 129 -6.19 -1.61 4.12
N VAL A 130 -6.50 -2.88 4.32
CA VAL A 130 -5.58 -3.88 4.85
C VAL A 130 -5.39 -4.95 3.81
N GLU A 131 -4.14 -5.16 3.41
CA GLU A 131 -3.73 -6.24 2.51
C GLU A 131 -2.99 -7.30 3.31
N PHE A 132 -3.25 -8.57 3.06
CA PHE A 132 -2.67 -9.64 3.85
C PHE A 132 -2.53 -10.94 3.06
N LEU A 133 -1.62 -11.78 3.53
CA LEU A 133 -1.41 -13.11 2.97
C LEU A 133 -2.36 -14.12 3.63
N SER A 134 -3.21 -14.77 2.84
CA SER A 134 -4.22 -15.71 3.34
C SER A 134 -3.62 -17.04 3.79
N GLY A 135 -4.14 -17.58 4.90
CA GLY A 135 -3.83 -18.92 5.42
C GLY A 135 -3.05 -18.97 6.74
N GLN A 136 -2.41 -17.88 7.16
CA GLN A 136 -1.65 -17.83 8.43
C GLN A 136 -2.53 -17.48 9.64
N LYS A 137 -3.42 -16.49 9.46
CA LYS A 137 -4.40 -16.04 10.45
C LYS A 137 -5.73 -15.81 9.77
N THR A 138 -6.81 -15.87 10.53
CA THR A 138 -8.13 -15.51 9.97
C THR A 138 -8.19 -14.00 9.77
N PHE A 139 -8.89 -13.56 8.72
CA PHE A 139 -9.05 -12.13 8.46
C PHE A 139 -9.73 -11.39 9.62
N GLY A 140 -10.59 -12.08 10.40
CA GLY A 140 -11.18 -11.53 11.62
C GLY A 140 -10.16 -11.20 12.71
N GLN A 141 -9.18 -12.08 12.92
CA GLN A 141 -8.06 -11.83 13.84
C GLN A 141 -7.22 -10.64 13.38
N ILE A 142 -6.91 -10.58 12.08
CA ILE A 142 -6.14 -9.47 11.49
C ILE A 142 -6.91 -8.15 11.64
N ALA A 143 -8.20 -8.13 11.32
CA ALA A 143 -9.02 -6.94 11.44
C ALA A 143 -9.11 -6.44 12.88
N SER A 144 -9.33 -7.34 13.85
CA SER A 144 -9.36 -6.98 15.27
C SER A 144 -8.03 -6.40 15.74
N PHE A 145 -6.91 -7.00 15.33
CA PHE A 145 -5.57 -6.52 15.66
C PHE A 145 -5.24 -5.16 15.02
N VAL A 146 -5.54 -4.97 13.73
CA VAL A 146 -5.32 -3.67 13.07
C VAL A 146 -6.22 -2.59 13.67
N HIS A 147 -7.49 -2.92 13.96
CA HIS A 147 -8.41 -1.99 14.60
C HIS A 147 -7.88 -1.52 15.96
N SER A 148 -7.45 -2.42 16.84
CA SER A 148 -6.97 -2.06 18.18
C SER A 148 -5.75 -1.15 18.16
N LEU A 149 -4.87 -1.31 17.17
CA LEU A 149 -3.71 -0.44 16.98
C LEU A 149 -4.05 0.90 16.32
N SER A 150 -5.19 0.98 15.61
CA SER A 150 -5.56 2.13 14.79
C SER A 150 -6.65 3.00 15.40
N SER A 151 -7.32 2.57 16.48
CA SER A 151 -8.42 3.33 17.12
C SER A 151 -7.98 4.18 18.32
N LEU A 152 -6.68 4.40 18.49
CA LEU A 152 -6.10 5.10 19.64
C LEU A 152 -6.42 6.61 19.66
N HIS A 153 -6.67 7.22 18.51
CA HIS A 153 -7.02 8.64 18.39
C HIS A 153 -8.36 8.82 17.68
N LYS A 154 -9.24 9.68 18.21
CA LYS A 154 -10.63 9.81 17.74
C LYS A 154 -10.79 10.27 16.28
N ALA A 155 -9.81 11.04 15.77
CA ALA A 155 -9.86 11.66 14.45
C ALA A 155 -8.71 11.23 13.53
N TYR A 156 -7.91 10.23 13.92
CA TYR A 156 -6.83 9.73 13.07
C TYR A 156 -6.68 8.22 13.27
N ALA A 157 -7.04 7.47 12.24
CA ALA A 157 -7.00 6.02 12.22
C ALA A 157 -5.73 5.54 11.53
N TYR A 158 -4.71 5.18 12.30
CA TYR A 158 -3.53 4.50 11.76
C TYR A 158 -2.82 3.68 12.85
N PRO A 159 -2.22 2.51 12.54
CA PRO A 159 -1.53 1.72 13.54
C PRO A 159 -0.40 2.52 14.20
N ALA A 160 -0.46 2.74 15.51
CA ALA A 160 0.57 3.54 16.21
C ALA A 160 2.00 3.03 16.00
N VAL A 161 2.18 1.71 15.89
CA VAL A 161 3.47 1.09 15.59
C VAL A 161 4.03 1.49 14.21
N LEU A 162 3.16 1.76 13.23
CA LEU A 162 3.59 2.23 11.90
C LEU A 162 3.87 3.74 11.93
N ILE A 163 3.11 4.52 12.69
CA ILE A 163 3.41 5.94 12.93
C ILE A 163 4.81 6.08 13.54
N GLU A 164 5.11 5.31 14.57
CA GLU A 164 6.42 5.34 15.22
C GLU A 164 7.54 4.91 14.28
N ALA A 165 7.33 3.84 13.51
CA ALA A 165 8.30 3.37 12.53
C ALA A 165 8.58 4.43 11.44
N ASP A 166 7.55 5.10 10.94
CA ASP A 166 7.66 6.19 9.96
C ASP A 166 8.44 7.38 10.54
N LEU A 167 8.10 7.81 11.76
CA LEU A 167 8.80 8.90 12.44
C LEU A 167 10.29 8.59 12.68
N ARG A 168 10.63 7.34 12.98
CA ARG A 168 12.03 6.91 13.18
C ARG A 168 12.81 6.75 11.87
N ALA A 169 12.13 6.42 10.79
CA ALA A 169 12.73 6.26 9.46
C ALA A 169 12.84 7.58 8.69
N ALA A 170 12.06 8.60 9.07
CA ALA A 170 12.07 9.91 8.44
C ALA A 170 13.44 10.58 8.59
N LEU A 171 14.05 10.91 7.44
CA LEU A 171 15.28 11.70 7.41
C LEU A 171 14.98 13.15 7.74
N ALA A 172 15.81 13.75 8.60
CA ALA A 172 15.72 15.17 8.85
C ALA A 172 16.04 15.96 7.56
N GLY A 173 15.39 17.10 7.37
CA GLY A 173 15.55 17.89 6.14
C GLY A 173 17.02 18.27 5.87
N ASP A 174 17.76 18.63 6.92
CA ASP A 174 19.18 18.96 6.83
C ASP A 174 20.07 17.74 6.53
N GLU A 175 19.71 16.56 7.04
CA GLU A 175 20.39 15.30 6.69
C GLU A 175 20.21 14.96 5.22
N PHE A 176 18.99 15.11 4.71
CA PHE A 176 18.70 14.92 3.29
C PHE A 176 19.51 15.87 2.41
N GLU A 177 19.57 17.15 2.80
CA GLU A 177 20.36 18.18 2.09
C GLU A 177 21.87 17.83 2.07
N ARG A 178 22.42 17.35 3.20
CA ARG A 178 23.81 16.88 3.28
C ARG A 178 24.06 15.67 2.38
N ALA A 179 23.18 14.67 2.41
CA ALA A 179 23.29 13.47 1.59
C ALA A 179 23.22 13.82 0.09
N TYR A 180 22.27 14.69 -0.28
CA TYR A 180 22.15 15.21 -1.64
C TYR A 180 23.42 15.94 -2.09
N GLY A 181 23.95 16.84 -1.25
CA GLY A 181 25.18 17.59 -1.55
C GLY A 181 26.38 16.67 -1.80
N SER A 182 26.54 15.63 -0.99
CA SER A 182 27.60 14.61 -1.14
C SER A 182 27.47 13.81 -2.44
N LEU A 183 26.25 13.42 -2.82
CA LEU A 183 26.00 12.75 -4.10
C LEU A 183 26.27 13.67 -5.28
N PHE A 184 25.76 14.90 -5.22
CA PHE A 184 25.93 15.90 -6.26
C PHE A 184 27.41 16.25 -6.49
N SER A 185 28.20 16.39 -5.43
CA SER A 185 29.64 16.69 -5.54
C SER A 185 30.43 15.56 -6.21
N ARG A 186 29.99 14.31 -6.08
CA ARG A 186 30.66 13.15 -6.68
C ARG A 186 30.25 12.89 -8.13
N LEU A 187 28.97 13.13 -8.45
CA LEU A 187 28.40 12.83 -9.77
C LEU A 187 28.47 14.02 -10.74
N GLY A 188 28.64 15.24 -10.22
CA GLY A 188 28.76 16.46 -11.02
C GLY A 188 27.46 16.94 -11.67
N ALA A 189 27.54 18.12 -12.28
CA ALA A 189 26.41 18.86 -12.85
C ALA A 189 25.80 18.24 -14.13
N GLY A 190 26.43 17.22 -14.71
CA GLY A 190 25.90 16.49 -15.88
C GLY A 190 24.91 15.37 -15.52
N SER A 191 24.65 15.14 -14.25
CA SER A 191 23.84 14.01 -13.78
C SER A 191 22.34 14.33 -13.71
N SER A 192 21.51 13.29 -13.85
CA SER A 192 20.06 13.31 -13.57
C SER A 192 19.69 13.65 -12.12
N VAL A 193 20.70 13.90 -11.26
CA VAL A 193 20.56 14.22 -9.84
C VAL A 193 20.23 15.70 -9.61
N MET A 194 20.20 16.54 -10.64
CA MET A 194 19.79 17.94 -10.53
C MET A 194 18.41 18.10 -9.89
N ARG A 195 18.28 19.09 -8.99
CA ARG A 195 16.97 19.39 -8.37
C ARG A 195 15.96 19.79 -9.42
N LEU A 196 14.70 19.42 -9.17
CA LEU A 196 13.58 19.91 -9.96
C LEU A 196 13.56 21.44 -9.90
N ARG A 197 13.53 22.09 -11.07
CA ARG A 197 13.53 23.57 -11.20
C ARG A 197 12.43 24.26 -10.36
N ARG A 198 11.30 23.58 -10.12
CA ARG A 198 10.20 24.09 -9.28
C ARG A 198 10.58 24.23 -7.79
N ASN A 199 11.56 23.48 -7.31
CA ASN A 199 12.01 23.49 -5.92
C ASN A 199 13.08 24.56 -5.63
N ILE A 200 13.65 25.19 -6.66
CA ILE A 200 14.72 26.20 -6.57
C ILE A 200 14.24 27.60 -6.94
N ARG A 201 12.92 27.83 -7.00
CA ARG A 201 12.38 29.15 -7.32
C ARG A 201 12.76 30.14 -6.21
N PRO A 202 13.40 31.27 -6.55
CA PRO A 202 13.88 32.23 -5.55
C PRO A 202 12.75 32.99 -4.84
N PHE A 203 11.56 33.02 -5.43
CA PHE A 203 10.39 33.68 -4.86
C PHE A 203 9.18 32.72 -4.93
N ARG A 204 8.47 32.60 -3.81
CA ARG A 204 7.18 31.92 -3.68
C ARG A 204 6.11 32.94 -3.38
#